data_AF-A0A1H0VS88-F1
#
_entry.id   AF-A0A1H0VS88-F1
#
_cell.length_a   1.000
_cell.length_b   1.000
_cell.length_c   1.000
_cell.angle_alpha   90.00
_cell.angle_beta   90.00
_cell.angle_gamma   90.00
#
_symmetry.space_group_name_H-M   'P 1'
#
loop_
_entity.id
_entity.type
_entity.pdbx_description
1 polymer ?
#
loop_
_entity_poly.entity_id
_entity_poly.type
_entity_poly.pdbx_seq_one_letter_code
_entity_poly.pdbx_strand_id
1 'polypeptide(L)'
;MFAQLWHMGQMKQRTVESLYEKRADGEPAPHRIGPSGWFGGIGHPLTRDGDAATQQDIDAVIAAFAEGARNAQRVGFDGVEIHAAQGYLFDQFFWPGTNKRTDHYGGSLDNRIRLFSRRN
;
A
#
# COMPACT_ATOMS: atom_id res chain seq x y z
N MET A 1 5.29 23.67 1.20
CA MET A 1 4.37 22.65 0.69
C MET A 1 4.98 21.26 0.88
N PHE A 2 4.17 20.28 1.31
CA PHE A 2 4.57 18.88 1.46
C PHE A 2 3.84 18.02 0.44
N ALA A 3 4.54 17.07 -0.18
CA ALA A 3 3.93 16.09 -1.08
C ALA A 3 3.47 14.87 -0.29
N GLN A 4 2.20 14.48 -0.43
CA GLN A 4 1.69 13.26 0.18
C GLN A 4 1.93 12.06 -0.75
N LEU A 5 2.72 11.08 -0.30
CA LEU A 5 3.05 9.88 -1.07
C LEU A 5 2.09 8.74 -0.71
N TRP A 6 1.41 8.19 -1.70
CA TRP A 6 0.29 7.25 -1.53
C TRP A 6 0.53 5.91 -2.21
N HIS A 7 0.00 4.85 -1.62
CA HIS A 7 -0.19 3.57 -2.28
C HIS A 7 -1.49 2.93 -1.78
N MET A 8 -2.46 2.71 -2.68
CA MET A 8 -3.82 2.28 -2.30
C MET A 8 -3.88 0.85 -1.75
N GLY A 9 -2.84 0.06 -2.02
CA GLY A 9 -2.80 -1.35 -1.62
C GLY A 9 -3.92 -2.12 -2.30
N GLN A 10 -4.75 -2.81 -1.52
CA GLN A 10 -5.90 -3.57 -2.02
C GLN A 10 -7.24 -2.83 -2.01
N MET A 11 -7.25 -1.51 -1.84
CA MET A 11 -8.49 -0.75 -1.91
C MET A 11 -9.15 -0.87 -3.29
N LYS A 12 -10.46 -1.14 -3.27
CA LYS A 12 -11.36 -1.07 -4.43
C LYS A 12 -12.30 0.12 -4.28
N GLN A 13 -12.10 1.16 -5.06
CA GLN A 13 -13.14 2.18 -5.23
C GLN A 13 -13.93 1.88 -6.50
N ARG A 14 -15.26 1.75 -6.39
CA ARG A 14 -16.17 1.53 -7.55
C ARG A 14 -15.98 2.55 -8.68
N THR A 15 -15.62 3.78 -8.35
CA THR A 15 -15.36 4.86 -9.33
C THR A 15 -14.04 4.70 -10.08
N VAL A 16 -13.10 3.96 -9.50
CA VAL A 16 -11.75 3.71 -10.02
C VAL A 16 -11.62 2.28 -10.52
N GLU A 17 -12.64 1.43 -10.30
CA GLU A 17 -12.70 0.04 -10.72
C GLU A 17 -12.52 -0.10 -12.23
N SER A 18 -12.97 0.89 -13.02
CA SER A 18 -12.69 0.98 -14.45
C SER A 18 -11.20 1.12 -14.80
N LEU A 19 -10.35 1.66 -13.91
CA LEU A 19 -8.88 1.67 -14.08
C LEU A 19 -8.23 0.31 -13.75
N TYR A 20 -8.97 -0.58 -13.07
CA TYR A 20 -8.49 -1.87 -12.58
C TYR A 20 -9.26 -3.08 -13.14
N GLU A 21 -10.23 -2.90 -14.03
CA GLU A 21 -10.92 -4.01 -14.71
C GLU A 21 -10.23 -4.33 -16.05
N LYS A 22 -9.90 -3.29 -16.81
CA LYS A 22 -9.05 -3.32 -18.00
C LYS A 22 -8.38 -1.96 -18.14
N ARG A 23 -7.07 -1.94 -18.32
CA ARG A 23 -6.44 -0.71 -18.81
C ARG A 23 -7.01 -0.40 -20.21
N ALA A 24 -7.09 0.88 -20.58
CA ALA A 24 -7.65 1.30 -21.86
C ALA A 24 -6.92 0.69 -23.09
N ASP A 25 -5.71 0.17 -22.88
CA ASP A 25 -4.85 -0.51 -23.84
C ASP A 25 -5.11 -2.04 -23.93
N GLY A 26 -6.00 -2.61 -23.12
CA GLY A 26 -6.28 -4.04 -23.08
C GLY A 26 -5.36 -4.87 -22.18
N GLU A 27 -4.40 -4.23 -21.50
CA GLU A 27 -3.51 -4.90 -20.55
C GLU A 27 -4.23 -5.30 -19.25
N PRO A 28 -3.73 -6.33 -18.54
CA PRO A 28 -4.33 -6.76 -17.29
C PRO A 28 -4.36 -5.64 -16.26
N ALA A 29 -5.36 -5.72 -15.39
CA ALA A 29 -5.47 -4.88 -14.21
C ALA A 29 -4.13 -4.75 -13.47
N PRO A 30 -3.76 -3.55 -12.98
CA PRO A 30 -2.58 -3.40 -12.13
C PRO A 30 -2.59 -4.40 -10.98
N HIS A 31 -1.45 -5.04 -10.74
CA HIS A 31 -1.29 -5.98 -9.62
C HIS A 31 -1.55 -5.27 -8.29
N ARG A 32 -2.62 -5.66 -7.58
CA ARG A 32 -2.99 -5.08 -6.29
C ARG A 32 -2.35 -5.88 -5.17
N ILE A 33 -1.47 -5.22 -4.43
CA ILE A 33 -0.75 -5.83 -3.32
C ILE A 33 -1.26 -5.32 -1.97
N GLY A 34 -1.31 -6.22 -1.01
CA GLY A 34 -1.63 -5.95 0.39
C GLY A 34 -0.97 -7.01 1.26
N PRO A 35 -0.98 -6.87 2.59
CA PRO A 35 -0.24 -7.80 3.45
C PRO A 35 -0.75 -9.24 3.32
N SER A 36 -2.04 -9.47 3.11
CA SER A 36 -2.63 -10.82 3.20
C SER A 36 -3.81 -11.10 2.28
N GLY A 37 -4.05 -10.27 1.26
CA GLY A 37 -5.23 -10.43 0.40
C GLY A 37 -6.52 -9.85 0.98
N TRP A 38 -6.47 -9.30 2.19
CA TRP A 38 -7.60 -8.73 2.92
C TRP A 38 -7.62 -7.21 2.80
N PHE A 39 -8.80 -6.67 2.51
CA PHE A 39 -9.08 -5.23 2.53
C PHE A 39 -10.38 -4.98 3.29
N GLY A 40 -10.45 -3.89 4.03
CA GLY A 40 -11.62 -3.45 4.79
C GLY A 40 -11.30 -2.17 5.55
N GLY A 41 -12.29 -1.31 5.80
CA GLY A 41 -12.02 0.01 6.37
C GLY A 41 -13.27 0.89 6.47
N ILE A 42 -13.09 2.20 6.69
CA ILE A 42 -14.19 3.14 6.88
C ILE A 42 -15.14 3.09 5.66
N GLY A 43 -16.36 2.62 5.89
CA GLY A 43 -17.39 2.48 4.84
C GLY A 43 -17.27 1.23 3.96
N HIS A 44 -16.29 0.34 4.20
CA HIS A 44 -16.05 -0.86 3.40
C HIS A 44 -16.00 -2.13 4.27
N PRO A 45 -16.81 -3.16 3.95
CA PRO A 45 -16.74 -4.44 4.67
C PRO A 45 -15.37 -5.10 4.46
N LEU A 46 -14.96 -5.91 5.44
CA LEU A 46 -13.74 -6.71 5.34
C LEU A 46 -13.94 -7.84 4.31
N THR A 47 -13.22 -7.78 3.19
CA THR A 47 -13.25 -8.75 2.09
C THR A 47 -11.85 -9.34 1.85
N ARG A 48 -11.80 -10.53 1.24
CA ARG A 48 -10.56 -11.15 0.77
C ARG A 48 -10.66 -11.48 -0.71
N ASP A 49 -9.94 -10.75 -1.54
CA ASP A 49 -10.07 -10.83 -3.01
C ASP A 49 -8.78 -10.51 -3.77
N GLY A 50 -7.65 -10.45 -3.07
CA GLY A 50 -6.33 -10.34 -3.66
C GLY A 50 -5.33 -11.32 -3.04
N ASP A 51 -4.10 -11.28 -3.53
CA ASP A 51 -2.99 -12.08 -3.03
C ASP A 51 -2.18 -11.34 -1.98
N ALA A 52 -1.43 -12.09 -1.17
CA ALA A 52 -0.49 -11.51 -0.23
C ALA A 52 0.75 -11.00 -0.99
N ALA A 53 1.20 -9.79 -0.65
CA ALA A 53 2.42 -9.21 -1.20
C ALA A 53 3.62 -10.15 -0.95
N THR A 54 4.39 -10.41 -1.99
CA THR A 54 5.67 -11.10 -1.91
C THR A 54 6.73 -10.17 -1.30
N GLN A 55 7.89 -10.72 -0.96
CA GLN A 55 9.03 -9.89 -0.55
C GLN A 55 9.46 -8.93 -1.67
N GLN A 56 9.39 -9.37 -2.94
CA GLN A 56 9.71 -8.54 -4.10
C GLN A 56 8.74 -7.36 -4.23
N ASP A 57 7.45 -7.57 -3.99
CA ASP A 57 6.45 -6.51 -3.98
C ASP A 57 6.74 -5.47 -2.90
N ILE A 58 7.10 -5.93 -1.70
CA ILE A 58 7.44 -5.05 -0.58
C ILE A 58 8.70 -4.22 -0.91
N ASP A 59 9.73 -4.83 -1.48
CA ASP A 59 10.94 -4.13 -1.88
C ASP A 59 10.68 -3.12 -3.01
N ALA A 60 9.79 -3.46 -3.96
CA ALA A 60 9.35 -2.54 -5.01
C ALA A 60 8.58 -1.32 -4.46
N VAL A 61 7.70 -1.52 -3.48
CA VAL A 61 7.02 -0.42 -2.77
C VAL A 61 8.05 0.50 -2.11
N ILE A 62 9.01 -0.05 -1.38
CA ILE A 62 10.04 0.74 -0.71
C ILE A 62 10.83 1.57 -1.73
N ALA A 63 11.24 0.96 -2.84
CA ALA A 63 11.95 1.66 -3.91
C ALA A 63 11.11 2.79 -4.52
N ALA A 64 9.82 2.54 -4.76
CA ALA A 64 8.89 3.54 -5.31
C ALA A 64 8.66 4.72 -4.36
N PHE A 65 8.53 4.49 -3.05
CA PHE A 65 8.42 5.58 -2.07
C PHE A 65 9.71 6.40 -1.98
N ALA A 66 10.88 5.74 -2.04
CA ALA A 66 12.16 6.43 -2.07
C ALA A 66 12.32 7.28 -3.35
N GLU A 67 11.87 6.77 -4.50
CA GLU A 67 11.85 7.52 -5.75
C GLU A 67 10.85 8.69 -5.71
N GLY A 68 9.65 8.47 -5.21
CA GLY A 68 8.64 9.51 -5.00
C GLY A 68 9.17 10.65 -4.15
N ALA A 69 9.89 10.34 -3.06
CA ALA A 69 10.54 11.34 -2.22
C ALA A 69 11.64 12.12 -2.95
N ARG A 70 12.51 11.44 -3.71
CA ARG A 70 13.52 12.10 -4.56
C ARG A 70 12.88 13.02 -5.60
N ASN A 71 11.78 12.58 -6.19
CA ASN A 71 11.03 13.37 -7.17
C ASN A 71 10.39 14.61 -6.53
N ALA A 72 9.76 14.45 -5.36
CA ALA A 72 9.19 15.58 -4.62
C ALA A 72 10.26 16.63 -4.27
N GLN A 73 11.43 16.18 -3.79
CA GLN A 73 12.55 17.06 -3.52
C GLN A 73 13.01 17.80 -4.80
N ARG A 74 13.18 17.06 -5.91
CA ARG A 74 13.66 17.62 -7.18
C ARG A 74 12.76 18.73 -7.73
N VAL A 75 11.44 18.63 -7.51
CA VAL A 75 10.47 19.63 -7.99
C VAL A 75 10.18 20.74 -6.96
N GLY A 76 10.91 20.76 -5.84
CA GLY A 76 10.90 21.87 -4.88
C GLY A 76 9.88 21.77 -3.75
N PHE A 77 9.37 20.57 -3.42
CA PHE A 77 8.63 20.40 -2.17
C PHE A 77 9.55 20.54 -0.94
N ASP A 78 9.04 21.12 0.13
CA ASP A 78 9.77 21.27 1.40
C ASP A 78 9.91 19.95 2.17
N GLY A 79 9.09 18.96 1.82
CA GLY A 79 9.12 17.64 2.41
C GLY A 79 8.08 16.69 1.83
N VAL A 80 8.04 15.49 2.39
CA VAL A 80 7.05 14.47 2.06
C VAL A 80 6.29 14.02 3.29
N GLU A 81 5.03 13.69 3.09
CA GLU A 81 4.19 13.00 4.05
C GLU A 81 3.91 11.59 3.54
N ILE A 82 4.10 10.57 4.40
CA ILE A 82 3.79 9.19 4.08
C ILE A 82 2.33 8.91 4.46
N HIS A 83 1.50 8.58 3.49
CA HIS A 83 0.10 8.32 3.77
C HIS A 83 -0.09 6.90 4.32
N ALA A 84 -0.39 6.84 5.61
CA ALA A 84 -0.61 5.61 6.35
C ALA A 84 -1.98 5.55 7.04
N ALA A 85 -3.01 6.01 6.34
CA ALA A 85 -4.38 6.07 6.84
C ALA A 85 -5.38 5.55 5.79
N GLN A 86 -6.67 5.63 6.13
CA GLN A 86 -7.79 5.49 5.19
C GLN A 86 -7.85 4.12 4.48
N GLY A 87 -7.31 3.07 5.09
CA GLY A 87 -7.33 1.72 4.54
C GLY A 87 -6.39 1.53 3.36
N TYR A 88 -5.39 2.38 3.18
CA TYR A 88 -4.35 2.24 2.14
C TYR A 88 -3.23 1.30 2.61
N LEU A 89 -2.21 1.07 1.79
CA LEU A 89 -1.23 -0.02 1.99
C LEU A 89 -0.63 -0.07 3.40
N PHE A 90 -0.07 1.04 3.91
CA PHE A 90 0.53 1.05 5.25
C PHE A 90 -0.49 0.78 6.35
N ASP A 91 -1.70 1.33 6.22
CA ASP A 91 -2.81 1.10 7.15
C ASP A 91 -3.25 -0.38 7.12
N GLN A 92 -3.26 -0.99 5.92
CA GLN A 92 -3.53 -2.42 5.75
C GLN A 92 -2.48 -3.27 6.48
N PHE A 93 -1.19 -2.92 6.42
CA PHE A 93 -0.13 -3.59 7.18
C PHE A 93 -0.28 -3.38 8.69
N PHE A 94 -0.75 -2.21 9.13
CA PHE A 94 -0.90 -1.87 10.55
C PHE A 94 -1.99 -2.69 11.25
N TRP A 95 -3.17 -2.86 10.63
CA TRP A 95 -4.29 -3.50 11.32
C TRP A 95 -4.23 -5.04 11.28
N PRO A 96 -4.43 -5.73 12.41
CA PRO A 96 -4.50 -7.19 12.44
C PRO A 96 -5.72 -7.75 11.69
N GLY A 97 -6.72 -6.91 11.40
CA GLY A 97 -7.88 -7.28 10.58
C GLY A 97 -7.50 -7.61 9.14
N THR A 98 -6.59 -6.81 8.56
CA THR A 98 -6.14 -6.90 7.16
C THR A 98 -4.79 -7.60 7.02
N ASN A 99 -3.92 -7.52 8.04
CA ASN A 99 -2.63 -8.18 8.07
C ASN A 99 -2.69 -9.51 8.85
N LYS A 100 -2.69 -10.62 8.12
CA LYS A 100 -2.67 -12.00 8.60
C LYS A 100 -1.33 -12.69 8.34
N ARG A 101 -0.28 -11.94 8.02
CA ARG A 101 1.05 -12.51 7.76
C ARG A 101 1.63 -13.16 9.02
N THR A 102 2.45 -14.18 8.81
CA THR A 102 3.19 -14.89 9.86
C THR A 102 4.69 -14.64 9.80
N ASP A 103 5.15 -13.84 8.84
CA ASP A 103 6.54 -13.42 8.69
C ASP A 103 6.85 -12.15 9.50
N HIS A 104 8.02 -11.55 9.26
CA HIS A 104 8.48 -10.35 9.94
C HIS A 104 7.66 -9.08 9.65
N TYR A 105 6.64 -9.16 8.80
CA TYR A 105 5.68 -8.07 8.57
C TYR A 105 4.30 -8.31 9.20
N GLY A 106 4.08 -9.42 9.90
CA GLY A 106 2.81 -9.71 10.57
C GLY A 106 2.95 -10.23 12.01
N GLY A 107 1.82 -10.51 12.63
CA GLY A 107 1.77 -10.93 14.04
C GLY A 107 1.87 -9.73 14.98
N SER A 108 3.03 -9.53 15.62
CA SER A 108 3.24 -8.48 16.63
C SER A 108 3.07 -7.06 16.08
N LEU A 109 2.82 -6.08 16.95
CA LEU A 109 2.78 -4.67 16.55
C LEU A 109 4.08 -4.25 15.84
N ASP A 110 5.24 -4.61 16.40
CA ASP A 110 6.56 -4.29 15.84
C ASP A 110 6.73 -4.80 14.41
N ASN A 111 6.26 -6.01 14.13
CA ASN A 111 6.29 -6.55 12.77
C ASN A 111 5.33 -5.81 11.84
N ARG A 112 4.12 -5.50 12.31
CA ARG A 112 3.11 -4.78 11.51
C ARG A 112 3.52 -3.34 11.18
N ILE A 113 4.31 -2.70 12.04
CA ILE A 113 4.88 -1.36 11.76
C ILE A 113 6.25 -1.41 11.07
N ARG A 114 6.81 -2.59 10.80
CA ARG A 114 8.17 -2.72 10.25
C ARG A 114 8.33 -2.02 8.90
N LEU A 115 7.31 -2.04 8.06
CA LEU A 115 7.32 -1.37 6.76
C LEU A 115 7.49 0.16 6.89
N PHE A 116 7.10 0.75 8.02
CA PHE A 116 7.15 2.19 8.29
C PHE A 116 8.56 2.65 8.68
N SER A 117 9.35 1.75 9.27
CA SER A 117 10.56 2.11 10.00
C SER A 117 11.75 1.26 9.63
N ARG A 118 11.77 0.65 8.43
CA ARG A 118 12.90 -0.19 8.00
C ARG A 118 14.17 0.66 8.04
N ARG A 119 14.98 0.42 9.05
CA ARG A 119 16.35 0.91 9.15
C ARG A 119 17.22 -0.08 8.38
N ASN A 120 18.01 0.44 7.45
CA ASN A 120 19.08 -0.33 6.81
C ASN A 120 20.08 -0.80 7.87
#